data_AF-A0A143XV86-F1
#
_entry.id   AF-A0A143XV86-F1
#
_cell.length_a   1.000
_cell.length_b   1.000
_cell.length_c   1.000
_cell.angle_alpha   90.00
_cell.angle_beta   90.00
_cell.angle_gamma   90.00
#
_symmetry.space_group_name_H-M   'P 1'
#
loop_
_entity.id
_entity.type
_entity.pdbx_description
1 polymer ?
#
loop_
_entity_poly.entity_id
_entity_poly.type
_entity_poly.pdbx_seq_one_letter_code
_entity_poly.pdbx_strand_id
1 'polypeptide(L)'
;MLLSIQVVQDFRLRNQVRERFVEKLAFSAKSVSVNLGVTLQRNEETMLAGLGAAKIYMDQMVQQIYMPDDTFRYYILWKQYDFAQEVIANGYMSTSYVQMNLTEILEKSQEAGQITAEDFEYLNQTKLAMDELYQSLTKEDGSLRKEAIHTDYFSECFRRFKEKIYPL
;
A
#
# COMPACT_ATOMS: atom_id res chain seq x y z
N MET A 1 37.77 5.52 14.34
CA MET A 1 37.55 4.11 13.94
C MET A 1 36.29 3.51 14.56
N LEU A 2 36.03 3.65 15.88
CA LEU A 2 34.78 3.18 16.51
C LEU A 2 33.53 3.95 16.04
N LEU A 3 33.61 5.29 15.94
CA LEU A 3 32.52 6.13 15.42
C LEU A 3 32.13 5.79 13.97
N SER A 4 33.10 5.51 13.10
CA SER A 4 32.84 5.12 11.70
C SER A 4 32.19 3.74 11.57
N ILE A 5 32.49 2.81 12.50
CA ILE A 5 31.87 1.48 12.53
C ILE A 5 30.41 1.58 13.00
N GLN A 6 30.15 2.38 14.04
CA GLN A 6 28.78 2.63 14.53
C GLN A 6 27.90 3.30 13.47
N VAL A 7 28.41 4.34 12.79
CA VAL A 7 27.67 5.02 11.70
C VAL A 7 27.32 4.06 10.55
N VAL A 8 28.21 3.14 10.19
CA VAL A 8 27.97 2.14 9.13
C VAL A 8 26.95 1.08 9.58
N GLN A 9 27.01 0.63 10.84
CA GLN A 9 26.02 -0.31 11.40
C GLN A 9 24.63 0.31 11.46
N ASP A 10 24.52 1.58 11.88
CA ASP A 10 23.27 2.32 11.93
C ASP A 10 22.69 2.57 10.52
N PHE A 11 23.54 2.77 9.51
CA PHE A 11 23.10 2.91 8.12
C PHE A 11 22.57 1.60 7.55
N ARG A 12 23.26 0.47 7.78
CA ARG A 12 22.80 -0.86 7.33
C ARG A 12 21.48 -1.25 8.00
N LEU A 13 21.35 -1.02 9.29
CA LEU A 13 20.11 -1.31 10.03
C LEU A 13 18.94 -0.46 9.49
N ARG A 14 19.17 0.82 9.18
CA ARG A 14 18.15 1.70 8.57
C ARG A 14 17.68 1.18 7.22
N ASN A 15 18.60 0.79 6.34
CA ASN A 15 18.23 0.26 5.03
C ASN A 15 17.46 -1.05 5.15
N GLN A 16 17.89 -1.97 6.03
CA GLN A 16 17.17 -3.23 6.25
C GLN A 16 15.73 -3.00 6.76
N VAL A 17 15.53 -2.02 7.65
CA VAL A 17 14.18 -1.66 8.12
C VAL A 17 13.32 -1.10 6.99
N ARG A 18 13.89 -0.24 6.13
CA ARG A 18 13.18 0.30 4.96
C ARG A 18 12.86 -0.78 3.93
N GLU A 19 13.80 -1.66 3.62
CA GLU A 19 13.59 -2.80 2.74
C GLU A 19 12.42 -3.64 3.23
N ARG A 20 12.41 -4.06 4.50
CA ARG A 20 11.31 -4.84 5.08
C ARG A 20 9.98 -4.12 5.07
N PHE A 21 9.98 -2.80 5.26
CA PHE A 21 8.76 -1.99 5.19
C PHE A 21 8.19 -1.99 3.76
N VAL A 22 9.03 -1.70 2.77
CA VAL A 22 8.64 -1.67 1.36
C VAL A 22 8.25 -3.06 0.86
N GLU A 23 8.94 -4.13 1.28
CA GLU A 23 8.59 -5.52 0.96
C GLU A 23 7.17 -5.86 1.39
N LYS A 24 6.79 -5.50 2.62
CA LYS A 24 5.45 -5.75 3.14
C LYS A 24 4.37 -4.98 2.37
N LEU A 25 4.65 -3.73 2.01
CA LEU A 25 3.72 -2.93 1.22
C LEU A 25 3.56 -3.45 -0.20
N ALA A 26 4.66 -3.81 -0.87
CA ALA A 26 4.62 -4.42 -2.19
C ALA A 26 3.83 -5.75 -2.15
N PHE A 27 4.03 -6.56 -1.12
CA PHE A 27 3.27 -7.78 -0.91
C PHE A 27 1.77 -7.51 -0.71
N SER A 28 1.39 -6.54 0.12
CA SER A 28 -0.01 -6.15 0.31
C SER A 28 -0.63 -5.64 -0.99
N ALA A 29 0.04 -4.75 -1.73
CA ALA A 29 -0.46 -4.22 -3.00
C ALA A 29 -0.72 -5.32 -4.03
N LYS A 30 0.23 -6.26 -4.18
CA LYS A 30 0.05 -7.45 -5.03
C LYS A 30 -1.14 -8.29 -4.60
N SER A 31 -1.26 -8.56 -3.30
CA SER A 31 -2.34 -9.37 -2.76
C SER A 31 -3.70 -8.73 -2.97
N VAL A 32 -3.82 -7.41 -2.80
CA VAL A 32 -5.04 -6.66 -3.12
C VAL A 32 -5.38 -6.81 -4.61
N SER A 33 -4.43 -6.55 -5.51
CA SER A 33 -4.66 -6.65 -6.95
C SER A 33 -5.14 -8.04 -7.38
N VAL A 34 -4.47 -9.11 -6.91
CA VAL A 34 -4.84 -10.49 -7.25
C VAL A 34 -6.28 -10.80 -6.81
N ASN A 35 -6.66 -10.41 -5.58
CA ASN A 35 -7.98 -10.68 -5.05
C ASN A 35 -9.08 -9.82 -5.71
N LEU A 36 -8.77 -8.58 -6.10
CA LEU A 36 -9.64 -7.79 -6.96
C LEU A 36 -9.79 -8.43 -8.35
N GLY A 37 -8.73 -9.02 -8.89
CA GLY A 37 -8.78 -9.81 -10.12
C GLY A 37 -9.75 -10.99 -10.06
N VAL A 38 -9.84 -11.67 -8.91
CA VAL A 38 -10.86 -12.71 -8.66
C VAL A 38 -12.26 -12.09 -8.59
N THR A 39 -12.42 -11.00 -7.84
CA THR A 39 -13.69 -10.29 -7.67
C THR A 39 -14.27 -9.83 -9.02
N LEU A 40 -13.41 -9.32 -9.90
CA LEU A 40 -13.78 -8.79 -11.22
C LEU A 40 -14.17 -9.87 -12.24
N GLN A 41 -13.97 -11.16 -11.94
CA GLN A 41 -14.51 -12.26 -12.76
C GLN A 41 -16.03 -12.41 -12.61
N ARG A 42 -16.64 -11.72 -11.62
CA ARG A 42 -18.10 -11.69 -11.37
C ARG A 42 -18.70 -13.07 -11.17
N ASN A 43 -17.92 -14.01 -10.65
CA ASN A 43 -18.41 -15.32 -10.24
C ASN A 43 -19.01 -15.18 -8.83
N GLU A 44 -20.31 -15.46 -8.69
CA GLU A 44 -21.05 -15.33 -7.42
C GLU A 44 -20.41 -16.10 -6.26
N GLU A 45 -19.85 -17.29 -6.51
CA GLU A 45 -19.25 -18.14 -5.48
C GLU A 45 -17.95 -17.55 -4.91
N THR A 46 -17.17 -16.83 -5.73
CA THR A 46 -15.81 -16.39 -5.36
C THR A 46 -15.67 -14.88 -5.22
N MET A 47 -16.66 -14.09 -5.70
CA MET A 47 -16.62 -12.63 -5.67
C MET A 47 -16.54 -12.09 -4.24
N LEU A 48 -17.39 -12.57 -3.34
CA LEU A 48 -17.39 -12.11 -1.94
C LEU A 48 -16.09 -12.47 -1.23
N ALA A 49 -15.55 -13.66 -1.50
CA ALA A 49 -14.28 -14.11 -0.95
C ALA A 49 -13.11 -13.26 -1.46
N GLY A 50 -13.08 -12.96 -2.76
CA GLY A 50 -12.10 -12.06 -3.37
C GLY A 50 -12.15 -10.66 -2.77
N LEU A 51 -13.36 -10.09 -2.64
CA LEU A 51 -13.53 -8.75 -2.08
C LEU A 51 -13.12 -8.69 -0.61
N GLY A 52 -13.54 -9.68 0.19
CA GLY A 52 -13.15 -9.80 1.59
C GLY A 52 -11.63 -9.96 1.76
N ALA A 53 -10.98 -10.77 0.94
CA ALA A 53 -9.52 -10.93 0.97
C ALA A 53 -8.79 -9.64 0.57
N ALA A 54 -9.25 -8.95 -0.48
CA ALA A 54 -8.70 -7.65 -0.88
C ALA A 54 -8.79 -6.64 0.27
N LYS A 55 -9.92 -6.59 0.96
CA LYS A 55 -10.15 -5.72 2.12
C LYS A 55 -9.19 -6.03 3.27
N ILE A 56 -8.94 -7.31 3.60
CA ILE A 56 -7.98 -7.71 4.64
C ILE A 56 -6.56 -7.20 4.33
N TYR A 57 -6.10 -7.37 3.09
CA TYR A 57 -4.75 -6.90 2.71
C TYR A 57 -4.66 -5.37 2.65
N MET A 58 -5.76 -4.70 2.31
CA MET A 58 -5.85 -3.24 2.39
C MET A 58 -5.78 -2.75 3.84
N ASP A 59 -6.50 -3.38 4.77
CA ASP A 59 -6.42 -3.06 6.20
C ASP A 59 -4.98 -3.19 6.72
N GLN A 60 -4.29 -4.28 6.33
CA GLN A 60 -2.89 -4.48 6.67
C GLN A 60 -1.99 -3.38 6.09
N MET A 61 -2.26 -2.95 4.86
CA MET A 61 -1.51 -1.87 4.20
C MET A 61 -1.72 -0.53 4.91
N VAL A 62 -2.96 -0.19 5.26
CA VAL A 62 -3.30 1.01 6.04
C VAL A 62 -2.61 0.96 7.40
N GLN A 63 -2.64 -0.17 8.11
CA GLN A 63 -1.97 -0.31 9.41
C GLN A 63 -0.45 -0.19 9.31
N GLN A 64 0.16 -0.66 8.21
CA GLN A 64 1.59 -0.50 7.98
C GLN A 64 1.98 0.96 7.74
N ILE A 65 1.13 1.71 7.03
CA ILE A 65 1.36 3.13 6.74
C ILE A 65 0.99 4.01 7.95
N TYR A 66 0.00 3.60 8.73
CA TYR A 66 -0.43 4.30 9.94
C TYR A 66 0.65 4.25 11.01
N MET A 67 1.25 5.40 11.29
CA MET A 67 2.16 5.60 12.41
C MET A 67 1.56 6.64 13.36
N PRO A 68 1.11 6.25 14.57
CA PRO A 68 0.62 7.22 15.54
C PRO A 68 1.75 8.17 15.98
N ASP A 69 1.42 9.41 16.34
CA ASP A 69 2.36 10.50 16.69
C ASP A 69 3.44 10.10 17.72
N ASP A 70 3.13 9.19 18.64
CA ASP A 70 4.08 8.69 19.63
C ASP A 70 5.18 7.80 19.00
N THR A 71 4.86 7.10 17.92
CA THR A 71 5.81 6.28 17.15
C THR A 71 6.82 7.16 16.42
N PHE A 72 6.42 8.36 15.98
CA PHE A 72 7.30 9.38 15.39
C PHE A 72 8.41 9.82 16.35
N ARG A 73 8.12 9.90 17.65
CA ARG A 73 9.09 10.35 18.68
C ARG A 73 10.14 9.29 19.02
N TYR A 74 9.77 8.00 18.97
CA TYR A 74 10.63 6.90 19.40
C TYR A 74 11.37 6.18 18.25
N TYR A 75 10.97 6.35 16.99
CA TYR A 75 11.74 5.87 15.85
C TYR A 75 12.97 6.75 15.59
N ILE A 76 14.03 6.51 16.38
CA ILE A 76 15.38 7.06 16.23
C ILE A 76 15.94 6.86 14.79
N LEU A 77 15.41 5.89 14.03
CA LEU A 77 15.80 5.59 12.65
C LEU A 77 15.20 6.54 11.58
N TRP A 78 14.19 7.34 11.93
CA TRP A 78 13.44 8.23 11.03
C TRP A 78 13.68 9.73 11.31
N LYS A 79 14.63 10.06 12.21
CA LYS A 79 14.98 11.43 12.62
C LYS A 79 15.67 12.30 11.54
N GLN A 80 15.58 11.96 10.26
CA GLN A 80 15.88 12.87 9.16
C GLN A 80 14.62 13.03 8.33
N TYR A 81 14.09 14.25 8.34
CA TYR A 81 12.69 14.61 8.32
C TYR A 81 11.96 14.51 6.97
N ASP A 82 12.54 13.85 5.96
CA ASP A 82 11.99 13.91 4.59
C ASP A 82 11.18 12.66 4.20
N PHE A 83 11.55 11.46 4.69
CA PHE A 83 10.82 10.23 4.31
C PHE A 83 9.39 10.19 4.84
N ALA A 84 9.10 10.87 5.96
CA ALA A 84 7.87 10.64 6.71
C ALA A 84 6.69 11.48 6.22
N GLN A 85 6.85 12.78 5.93
CA GLN A 85 5.69 13.66 5.77
C GLN A 85 4.87 13.39 4.51
N GLU A 86 5.50 13.27 3.34
CA GLU A 86 4.75 13.06 2.09
C GLU A 86 4.25 11.62 1.92
N VAL A 87 5.06 10.66 2.35
CA VAL A 87 4.71 9.23 2.38
C VAL A 87 3.51 8.98 3.29
N ILE A 88 3.49 9.59 4.48
CA ILE A 88 2.40 9.40 5.42
C ILE A 88 1.17 10.16 4.93
N ALA A 89 1.28 11.41 4.46
CA ALA A 89 0.12 12.15 3.99
C ALA A 89 -0.54 11.48 2.77
N ASN A 90 0.19 11.29 1.67
CA ASN A 90 -0.39 10.74 0.46
C ASN A 90 -0.65 9.23 0.57
N GLY A 91 0.25 8.47 1.21
CA GLY A 91 0.09 7.04 1.40
C GLY A 91 -1.07 6.69 2.33
N TYR A 92 -1.20 7.36 3.47
CA TYR A 92 -2.28 7.08 4.41
C TYR A 92 -3.64 7.50 3.83
N MET A 93 -3.74 8.70 3.26
CA MET A 93 -4.98 9.16 2.63
C MET A 93 -5.42 8.21 1.51
N SER A 94 -4.50 7.86 0.60
CA SER A 94 -4.83 7.02 -0.54
C SER A 94 -5.26 5.61 -0.12
N THR A 95 -4.52 4.97 0.78
CA THR A 95 -4.88 3.62 1.25
C THR A 95 -6.14 3.60 2.11
N SER A 96 -6.36 4.61 2.96
CA SER A 96 -7.58 4.73 3.77
C SER A 96 -8.81 4.95 2.88
N TYR A 97 -8.68 5.71 1.80
CA TYR A 97 -9.76 5.87 0.83
C TYR A 97 -10.18 4.55 0.19
N VAL A 98 -9.20 3.77 -0.26
CA VAL A 98 -9.49 2.45 -0.83
C VAL A 98 -10.11 1.55 0.22
N GLN A 99 -9.59 1.56 1.45
CA GLN A 99 -10.18 0.80 2.55
C GLN A 99 -11.65 1.13 2.78
N MET A 100 -12.02 2.42 2.81
CA MET A 100 -13.40 2.86 2.99
C MET A 100 -14.30 2.34 1.87
N ASN A 101 -13.93 2.58 0.61
CA ASN A 101 -14.72 2.15 -0.54
C ASN A 101 -14.85 0.61 -0.62
N LEU A 102 -13.76 -0.14 -0.37
CA LEU A 102 -13.83 -1.60 -0.33
C LEU A 102 -14.75 -2.10 0.78
N THR A 103 -14.78 -1.42 1.93
CA THR A 103 -15.68 -1.75 3.04
C THR A 103 -17.13 -1.52 2.65
N GLU A 104 -17.45 -0.36 2.08
CA GLU A 104 -18.81 -0.04 1.62
C GLU A 104 -19.31 -1.02 0.56
N ILE A 105 -18.48 -1.37 -0.43
CA ILE A 105 -18.85 -2.34 -1.48
C ILE A 105 -19.06 -3.73 -0.87
N LEU A 106 -18.24 -4.13 0.10
CA LEU A 106 -18.38 -5.41 0.78
C LEU A 106 -19.67 -5.48 1.59
N GLU A 107 -19.99 -4.44 2.35
CA GLU A 107 -21.24 -4.35 3.12
C GLU A 107 -22.46 -4.41 2.19
N LYS A 108 -22.47 -3.62 1.10
CA LYS A 108 -23.53 -3.68 0.06
C LYS A 108 -23.73 -5.11 -0.44
N SER A 109 -22.64 -5.83 -0.71
CA SER A 109 -22.70 -7.20 -1.24
C SER A 109 -23.24 -8.24 -0.24
N GLN A 110 -23.11 -7.99 1.07
CA GLN A 110 -23.58 -8.89 2.13
C GLN A 110 -25.06 -8.66 2.48
N GLU A 111 -25.56 -7.44 2.37
CA GLU A 111 -26.93 -7.05 2.74
C GLU A 111 -27.99 -7.35 1.65
N ALA A 112 -27.68 -8.24 0.70
CA ALA A 112 -28.47 -8.47 -0.53
C ALA A 112 -28.63 -7.21 -1.41
N GLY A 113 -27.77 -6.21 -1.21
CA GLY A 113 -27.64 -5.06 -2.10
C GLY A 113 -26.99 -5.45 -3.42
N GLN A 114 -27.37 -4.77 -4.50
CA GLN A 114 -26.79 -5.02 -5.81
C GLN A 114 -25.50 -4.19 -5.99
N ILE A 115 -24.36 -4.87 -6.21
CA ILE A 115 -23.13 -4.21 -6.65
C ILE A 115 -23.38 -3.59 -8.02
N THR A 116 -23.13 -2.29 -8.14
CA THR A 116 -23.40 -1.52 -9.36
C THR A 116 -22.27 -1.64 -10.38
N ALA A 117 -22.52 -1.17 -11.61
CA ALA A 117 -21.47 -1.06 -12.62
C ALA A 117 -20.35 -0.09 -12.21
N GLU A 118 -20.69 0.98 -11.47
CA GLU A 118 -19.74 1.96 -10.95
C GLU A 118 -18.82 1.35 -9.89
N ASP A 119 -19.37 0.50 -9.00
CA ASP A 119 -18.56 -0.24 -8.02
C ASP A 119 -17.53 -1.14 -8.74
N PHE A 120 -17.94 -1.85 -9.81
CA PHE A 120 -17.00 -2.66 -10.59
C PHE A 120 -15.94 -1.84 -11.33
N GLU A 121 -16.30 -0.67 -11.86
CA GLU A 121 -15.35 0.24 -12.48
C GLU A 121 -14.31 0.72 -11.46
N TYR A 122 -14.76 1.10 -10.26
CA TYR A 122 -13.89 1.46 -9.15
C TYR A 122 -12.94 0.32 -8.74
N LEU A 123 -13.45 -0.90 -8.59
CA LEU A 123 -12.64 -2.08 -8.26
C LEU A 123 -11.59 -2.36 -9.34
N ASN A 124 -11.94 -2.17 -10.61
CA ASN A 124 -11.01 -2.33 -11.73
C ASN A 124 -9.91 -1.25 -11.72
N GLN A 125 -10.28 0.02 -11.52
CA GLN A 125 -9.32 1.10 -11.39
C GLN A 125 -8.38 0.90 -10.20
N THR A 126 -8.92 0.48 -9.06
CA THR A 126 -8.15 0.14 -7.86
C THR A 126 -7.16 -0.99 -8.11
N LYS A 127 -7.59 -2.06 -8.80
CA LYS A 127 -6.72 -3.17 -9.19
C LYS A 127 -5.55 -2.67 -10.04
N LEU A 128 -5.83 -1.90 -11.09
CA LEU A 128 -4.80 -1.38 -11.99
C LEU A 128 -3.81 -0.46 -11.27
N ALA A 129 -4.32 0.40 -10.38
CA ALA A 129 -3.48 1.27 -9.55
C ALA A 129 -2.58 0.46 -8.60
N MET A 130 -3.08 -0.63 -8.04
CA MET A 130 -2.32 -1.55 -7.18
C MET A 130 -1.25 -2.33 -7.94
N ASP A 131 -1.56 -2.80 -9.15
CA ASP A 131 -0.58 -3.43 -10.04
C ASP A 131 0.58 -2.49 -10.35
N GLU A 132 0.27 -1.24 -10.68
CA GLU A 132 1.29 -0.23 -10.98
C GLU A 132 2.12 0.17 -9.77
N LEU A 133 1.49 0.29 -8.59
CA LEU A 133 2.22 0.53 -7.34
C LEU A 133 3.19 -0.63 -7.06
N TYR A 134 2.74 -1.87 -7.20
CA TYR A 134 3.60 -3.05 -7.05
C TYR A 134 4.78 -3.02 -8.05
N GLN A 135 4.51 -2.80 -9.35
CA GLN A 135 5.54 -2.74 -10.39
C GLN A 135 6.53 -1.57 -10.22
N SER A 136 6.08 -0.49 -9.58
CA SER A 136 6.94 0.65 -9.22
C SER A 136 7.87 0.30 -8.06
N LEU A 137 7.48 -0.60 -7.15
CA LEU A 137 8.30 -1.00 -6.01
C LEU A 137 9.21 -2.20 -6.33
N THR A 138 8.81 -3.05 -7.28
CA THR A 138 9.52 -4.31 -7.61
C THR A 138 10.06 -4.35 -9.04
N LYS A 139 10.99 -5.26 -9.28
CA LYS A 139 11.41 -5.68 -10.63
C LYS A 139 10.49 -6.80 -11.13
N GLU A 140 10.74 -7.28 -12.35
CA GLU A 140 9.99 -8.37 -12.99
C GLU A 140 10.07 -9.69 -12.21
N ASP A 141 11.21 -9.97 -11.57
CA ASP A 141 11.41 -11.14 -10.71
C ASP A 141 10.73 -11.03 -9.33
N GLY A 142 10.07 -9.90 -9.06
CA GLY A 142 9.43 -9.60 -7.77
C GLY A 142 10.39 -9.12 -6.68
N SER A 143 11.70 -9.03 -6.95
CA SER A 143 12.65 -8.41 -6.01
C SER A 143 12.44 -6.90 -5.93
N LEU A 144 12.76 -6.29 -4.78
CA LEU A 144 12.66 -4.84 -4.64
C LEU A 144 13.60 -4.09 -5.60
N ARG A 145 13.11 -2.95 -6.09
CA ARG A 145 13.96 -1.92 -6.71
C ARG A 145 14.81 -1.27 -5.63
N LYS A 146 16.06 -0.94 -5.95
CA LYS A 146 16.96 -0.28 -4.99
C LYS A 146 16.46 1.12 -4.63
N GLU A 147 15.80 1.76 -5.59
CA GLU A 147 15.22 3.10 -5.50
C GLU A 147 14.02 3.14 -4.57
N ALA A 148 13.31 2.00 -4.40
CA ALA A 148 12.07 1.94 -3.63
C ALA A 148 12.26 2.23 -2.13
N ILE A 149 13.48 2.11 -1.60
CA ILE A 149 13.81 2.45 -0.20
C ILE A 149 14.27 3.91 -0.03
N HIS A 150 14.28 4.70 -1.11
CA HIS A 150 14.61 6.12 -1.08
C HIS A 150 13.33 6.97 -1.02
N THR A 151 13.34 8.00 -0.17
CA THR A 151 12.20 8.89 0.12
C THR A 151 11.49 9.37 -1.14
N ASP A 152 12.23 10.04 -2.01
CA ASP A 152 11.64 10.81 -3.11
C ASP A 152 10.94 9.88 -4.09
N TYR A 153 11.60 8.75 -4.39
CA TYR A 153 11.04 7.73 -5.26
C TYR A 153 9.81 7.07 -4.63
N PHE A 154 9.88 6.72 -3.35
CA PHE A 154 8.76 6.09 -2.65
C PHE A 154 7.54 7.03 -2.54
N SER A 155 7.78 8.30 -2.24
CA SER A 155 6.73 9.34 -2.18
C SER A 155 6.08 9.55 -3.54
N GLU A 156 6.88 9.59 -4.60
CA GLU A 156 6.41 9.68 -5.98
C GLU A 156 5.52 8.49 -6.39
N CYS A 157 5.85 7.27 -5.95
CA CYS A 157 4.99 6.10 -6.17
C CYS A 157 3.60 6.30 -5.55
N PHE A 158 3.52 6.79 -4.31
CA PHE A 158 2.24 7.03 -3.63
C PHE A 158 1.48 8.25 -4.16
N ARG A 159 2.19 9.27 -4.65
CA ARG A 159 1.56 10.40 -5.37
C ARG A 159 0.83 9.91 -6.62
N ARG A 160 1.49 9.10 -7.45
CA ARG A 160 0.88 8.50 -8.65
C ARG A 160 -0.27 7.57 -8.32
N PHE A 161 -0.12 6.78 -7.25
CA PHE A 161 -1.19 5.91 -6.78
C PHE A 161 -2.43 6.73 -6.40
N LYS A 162 -2.25 7.78 -5.58
CA LYS A 162 -3.31 8.72 -5.21
C LYS A 162 -4.02 9.30 -6.42
N GLU A 163 -3.28 9.81 -7.41
CA GLU A 163 -3.85 10.41 -8.63
C GLU A 163 -4.74 9.46 -9.43
N LYS A 164 -4.51 8.14 -9.34
CA LYS A 164 -5.32 7.13 -10.03
C LYS A 164 -6.59 6.77 -9.28
N ILE A 165 -6.54 6.74 -7.95
CA ILE A 165 -7.71 6.35 -7.13
C ILE A 165 -8.57 7.55 -6.72
N TYR A 166 -8.01 8.77 -6.78
CA TYR A 166 -8.67 10.04 -6.55
C TYR A 166 -8.53 10.92 -7.79
N PRO A 167 -9.26 10.65 -8.89
CA PRO A 167 -9.37 11.61 -9.96
C PRO A 167 -10.11 12.85 -9.44
N LEU A 168 -9.41 13.99 -9.41
CA LEU A 168 -9.96 15.32 -9.08
C LEU A 168 -11.07 15.73 -10.05
#